data_AF-A0A812XQR4-F1
#
_entry.id   AF-A0A812XQR4-F1
#
_cell.length_a   1.000
_cell.length_b   1.000
_cell.length_c   1.000
_cell.angle_alpha   90.00
_cell.angle_beta   90.00
_cell.angle_gamma   90.00
#
_symmetry.space_group_name_H-M   'P 1'
#
loop_
_entity.id
_entity.type
_entity.pdbx_description
1 polymer ?
#
loop_
_entity_poly.entity_id
_entity_poly.type
_entity_poly.pdbx_seq_one_letter_code
_entity_poly.pdbx_strand_id
1 'polypeptide(L)'
;MLPRSRLWCVFELAAYKKVNPCGMISFRPLFVERILVILLLSGASFGLCFVLVRSGSGGASMAYVGYALFVIPYSIAAVLLRRNFREKHMLRQELETFDLSKVSCAKEFDRKFILAAIEKWYGSQEAFTEFVQTELRQQLEPLLATSRFPTPYLLLVFASLITASLEFFLALWKGGAPPACLVSFAVGILVGVDIFLVGALIVLFSHLCDRLAPQRFGRLDHLQTAVLMLPLTVVFGIGSSMGTVAYSSSLEHGFLFALACLLLGCFIWWLDGAASSCVCCSQPSPEHEVAPSHQTACSPIPEVTENP
;
A
#
# COMPACT_ATOMS: atom_id res chain seq x y z
N MET A 1 -5.56 19.63 4.25
CA MET A 1 -6.64 18.63 4.28
C MET A 1 -7.50 18.95 5.48
N LEU A 2 -8.82 18.95 5.29
CA LEU A 2 -9.77 19.73 6.05
C LEU A 2 -9.94 19.24 7.51
N PRO A 3 -9.59 20.04 8.53
CA PRO A 3 -10.07 19.84 9.90
C PRO A 3 -11.61 19.97 10.02
N ARG A 4 -12.29 20.41 8.95
CA ARG A 4 -13.72 20.77 8.89
C ARG A 4 -14.69 19.59 8.82
N SER A 5 -14.22 18.35 8.63
CA SER A 5 -15.05 17.17 8.30
C SER A 5 -15.07 16.08 9.37
N ARG A 6 -14.31 16.25 10.46
CA ARG A 6 -13.91 15.11 11.31
C ARG A 6 -15.01 14.56 12.20
N LEU A 7 -15.78 15.43 12.86
CA LEU A 7 -16.89 14.98 13.70
C LEU A 7 -17.94 14.25 12.85
N TRP A 8 -18.30 14.83 11.70
CA TRP A 8 -19.28 14.22 10.80
C TRP A 8 -18.83 12.83 10.32
N CYS A 9 -17.60 12.67 9.83
CA CYS A 9 -17.12 11.36 9.36
C CYS A 9 -17.02 10.31 10.49
N VAL A 10 -16.55 10.68 11.67
CA VAL A 10 -16.51 9.76 12.83
C VAL A 10 -17.92 9.37 13.25
N PHE A 11 -18.84 10.34 13.29
CA PHE A 11 -20.25 10.09 13.56
C PHE A 11 -20.88 9.16 12.52
N GLU A 12 -20.65 9.36 11.23
CA GLU A 12 -21.17 8.47 10.16
C GLU A 12 -20.69 7.03 10.32
N LEU A 13 -19.40 6.82 10.63
CA LEU A 13 -18.84 5.49 10.87
C LEU A 13 -19.46 4.84 12.11
N ALA A 14 -19.59 5.60 13.20
CA ALA A 14 -20.20 5.13 14.44
C ALA A 14 -21.69 4.81 14.24
N ALA A 15 -22.42 5.70 13.57
CA ALA A 15 -23.81 5.57 13.17
C ALA A 15 -24.05 4.32 12.33
N TYR A 16 -23.25 4.14 11.28
CA TYR A 16 -23.28 2.95 10.44
C TYR A 16 -23.12 1.68 11.28
N LYS A 17 -22.15 1.67 12.21
CA LYS A 17 -21.90 0.52 13.07
C LYS A 17 -23.02 0.25 14.06
N LYS A 18 -23.62 1.31 14.62
CA LYS A 18 -24.76 1.20 15.53
C LYS A 18 -25.98 0.58 14.85
N VAL A 19 -26.27 1.00 13.62
CA VAL A 19 -27.38 0.48 12.82
C VAL A 19 -27.07 -0.90 12.23
N ASN A 20 -25.80 -1.20 11.96
CA ASN A 20 -25.33 -2.46 11.38
C ASN A 20 -24.24 -3.10 12.25
N PRO A 21 -24.57 -3.73 13.38
CA PRO A 21 -23.58 -4.33 14.27
C PRO A 21 -22.72 -5.40 13.59
N CYS A 22 -23.28 -6.14 12.63
CA CYS A 22 -22.57 -7.13 11.83
C CYS A 22 -22.01 -6.57 10.51
N GLY A 23 -22.27 -5.30 10.19
CA GLY A 23 -21.76 -4.66 8.98
C GLY A 23 -20.24 -4.57 9.01
N MET A 24 -19.61 -4.97 7.90
CA MET A 24 -18.17 -4.80 7.70
C MET A 24 -17.87 -3.43 7.10
N ILE A 25 -17.07 -2.63 7.79
CA ILE A 25 -16.50 -1.39 7.24
C ILE A 25 -15.27 -1.80 6.43
N SER A 26 -15.22 -1.46 5.14
CA SER A 26 -14.05 -1.68 4.29
C SER A 26 -13.41 -0.35 3.94
N PHE A 27 -12.19 -0.11 4.41
CA PHE A 27 -11.42 1.06 4.00
C PHE A 27 -10.81 0.82 2.61
N ARG A 28 -11.30 1.58 1.62
CA ARG A 28 -10.72 1.62 0.28
C ARG A 28 -9.84 2.87 0.17
N PRO A 29 -8.53 2.73 -0.03
CA PRO A 29 -7.65 3.89 -0.15
C PRO A 29 -7.90 4.61 -1.48
N LEU A 30 -8.72 5.66 -1.44
CA LEU A 30 -9.21 6.43 -2.61
C LEU A 30 -8.09 7.02 -3.51
N PHE A 31 -6.86 7.09 -3.02
CA PHE A 31 -5.72 7.66 -3.75
C PHE A 31 -4.68 6.65 -4.22
N VAL A 32 -4.84 5.36 -3.91
CA VAL A 32 -3.89 4.32 -4.34
C VAL A 32 -3.95 4.11 -5.85
N GLU A 33 -5.12 4.24 -6.46
CA GLU A 33 -5.30 4.12 -7.91
C GLU A 33 -4.50 5.17 -8.69
N ARG A 34 -4.39 6.39 -8.17
CA ARG A 34 -3.57 7.45 -8.79
C ARG A 34 -2.08 7.10 -8.77
N ILE A 35 -1.62 6.56 -7.64
CA ILE A 35 -0.24 6.09 -7.48
C ILE A 35 0.02 4.92 -8.44
N LEU A 36 -0.93 4.00 -8.54
CA LEU A 36 -0.89 2.86 -9.43
C LEU A 36 -0.74 3.28 -10.90
N VAL A 37 -1.55 4.24 -11.37
CA VAL A 37 -1.44 4.78 -12.73
C VAL A 37 -0.05 5.39 -12.98
N ILE A 38 0.51 6.13 -12.03
CA ILE A 38 1.86 6.71 -12.15
C ILE A 38 2.91 5.59 -12.27
N LEU A 39 2.83 4.55 -11.44
CA LEU A 39 3.76 3.41 -11.46
C LEU A 39 3.65 2.63 -12.78
N LEU A 40 2.43 2.40 -13.29
CA LEU A 40 2.19 1.73 -14.56
C LEU A 40 2.77 2.49 -15.75
N LEU A 41 2.49 3.80 -15.83
CA LEU A 41 3.03 4.65 -16.89
C LEU A 41 4.56 4.72 -16.83
N SER A 42 5.13 4.73 -15.63
CA SER A 42 6.58 4.70 -15.44
C SER A 42 7.18 3.37 -15.91
N GLY A 43 6.59 2.24 -15.53
CA GLY A 43 7.01 0.91 -15.98
C GLY A 43 6.95 0.76 -17.50
N ALA A 44 5.84 1.18 -18.11
CA ALA A 44 5.68 1.16 -19.57
C ALA A 44 6.70 2.06 -20.28
N SER A 45 6.93 3.28 -19.76
CA SER A 45 7.92 4.21 -20.32
C SER A 45 9.35 3.68 -20.20
N PHE A 46 9.69 3.09 -19.06
CA PHE A 46 10.99 2.44 -18.84
C PHE A 46 11.18 1.26 -19.80
N GLY A 47 10.17 0.40 -19.94
CA GLY A 47 10.19 -0.72 -20.88
C GLY A 47 10.42 -0.27 -22.32
N LEU A 48 9.70 0.78 -22.77
CA LEU A 48 9.89 1.37 -24.09
C LEU A 48 11.33 1.89 -24.29
N CYS A 49 11.87 2.64 -23.33
CA CYS A 49 13.24 3.12 -23.40
C CYS A 49 14.26 1.99 -23.42
N PHE A 50 14.04 0.94 -22.63
CA PHE A 50 14.90 -0.24 -22.63
C PHE A 50 14.92 -0.94 -24.00
N VAL A 51 13.77 -1.06 -24.66
CA VAL A 51 13.68 -1.53 -26.07
C VAL A 51 14.50 -0.66 -27.00
N LEU A 52 14.34 0.66 -26.94
CA LEU A 52 15.05 1.62 -27.81
C LEU A 52 16.58 1.62 -27.59
N VAL A 53 17.04 1.35 -26.37
CA VAL A 53 18.46 1.18 -26.06
C VAL A 53 18.98 -0.10 -26.70
N ARG A 54 18.25 -1.21 -26.54
CA ARG A 54 18.65 -2.54 -27.02
C ARG A 54 18.58 -2.68 -28.53
N SER A 55 17.72 -1.94 -29.23
CA SER A 55 17.66 -1.91 -30.69
C SER A 55 18.86 -1.22 -31.35
N GLY A 56 19.87 -0.77 -30.58
CA GLY A 56 21.08 -0.14 -31.11
C GLY A 56 20.90 1.31 -31.55
N SER A 57 19.68 1.85 -31.47
CA SER A 57 19.35 3.23 -31.84
C SER A 57 19.80 4.29 -30.82
N GLY A 58 20.16 3.88 -29.59
CA GLY A 58 20.22 4.80 -28.46
C GLY A 58 21.59 5.02 -27.78
N GLY A 59 22.56 4.13 -27.95
CA GLY A 59 23.81 4.17 -27.18
C GLY A 59 23.61 4.18 -25.65
N ALA A 60 24.68 4.45 -24.89
CA ALA A 60 24.64 4.50 -23.42
C ALA A 60 23.82 5.70 -22.88
N SER A 61 23.69 6.78 -23.65
CA SER A 61 22.90 7.97 -23.28
C SER A 61 21.43 7.65 -23.06
N MET A 62 20.84 6.80 -23.90
CA MET A 62 19.44 6.40 -23.77
C MET A 62 19.17 5.53 -22.53
N ALA A 63 20.18 4.84 -22.00
CA ALA A 63 20.05 4.12 -20.73
C ALA A 63 19.83 5.09 -19.56
N TYR A 64 20.58 6.20 -19.52
CA TYR A 64 20.38 7.25 -18.50
C TYR A 64 19.00 7.89 -18.61
N VAL A 65 18.50 8.11 -19.83
CA VAL A 65 17.13 8.60 -20.06
C VAL A 65 16.10 7.60 -19.52
N GLY A 66 16.28 6.31 -19.79
CA GLY A 66 15.42 5.25 -19.23
C GLY A 66 15.40 5.27 -17.70
N TYR A 67 16.56 5.34 -17.05
CA TYR A 67 16.63 5.45 -15.60
C TYR A 67 15.96 6.72 -15.07
N ALA A 68 16.14 7.87 -15.72
CA ALA A 68 15.47 9.10 -15.31
C ALA A 68 13.93 8.98 -15.40
N LEU A 69 13.41 8.38 -16.48
CA LEU A 69 11.98 8.12 -16.68
C LEU A 69 11.39 7.09 -15.71
N PHE A 70 12.23 6.25 -15.13
CA PHE A 70 11.85 5.38 -14.02
C PHE A 70 11.86 6.14 -12.68
N VAL A 71 12.97 6.81 -12.36
CA VAL A 71 13.19 7.43 -11.04
C VAL A 71 12.24 8.59 -10.78
N ILE A 72 11.99 9.46 -11.76
CA ILE A 72 11.17 10.67 -11.56
C ILE A 72 9.72 10.31 -11.18
N PRO A 73 8.99 9.50 -11.96
CA PRO A 73 7.62 9.12 -11.60
C PRO A 73 7.56 8.30 -10.31
N TYR A 74 8.51 7.39 -10.06
CA TYR A 74 8.57 6.66 -8.79
C TYR A 74 8.79 7.58 -7.59
N SER A 75 9.59 8.64 -7.74
CA SER A 75 9.76 9.66 -6.70
C SER A 75 8.46 10.41 -6.44
N ILE A 76 7.69 10.74 -7.48
CA ILE A 76 6.36 11.35 -7.33
C ILE A 76 5.42 10.39 -6.61
N ALA A 77 5.38 9.11 -7.03
CA ALA A 77 4.60 8.06 -6.38
C ALA A 77 4.96 7.92 -4.90
N ALA A 78 6.25 8.01 -4.54
CA ALA A 78 6.74 7.96 -3.17
C ALA A 78 6.20 9.12 -2.32
N VAL A 79 6.26 10.36 -2.84
CA VAL A 79 5.71 11.53 -2.15
C VAL A 79 4.21 11.37 -1.88
N LEU A 80 3.45 10.91 -2.89
CA LEU A 80 2.01 10.70 -2.77
C LEU A 80 1.68 9.57 -1.78
N LEU A 81 2.42 8.46 -1.84
CA LEU A 81 2.23 7.31 -0.96
C LEU A 81 2.52 7.67 0.50
N ARG A 82 3.64 8.38 0.75
CA ARG A 82 3.99 8.88 2.09
C ARG A 82 2.92 9.83 2.64
N ARG A 83 2.32 10.67 1.79
CA ARG A 83 1.21 11.53 2.19
C ARG A 83 -0.02 10.71 2.61
N ASN A 84 -0.39 9.68 1.85
CA ASN A 84 -1.50 8.79 2.19
C ASN A 84 -1.25 8.05 3.52
N PHE A 85 -0.03 7.51 3.71
CA PHE A 85 0.33 6.86 4.98
C PHE A 85 0.33 7.83 6.16
N ARG A 86 0.73 9.08 5.96
CA ARG A 86 0.64 10.11 6.99
C ARG A 86 -0.81 10.40 7.37
N GLU A 87 -1.70 10.52 6.40
CA GLU A 87 -3.14 10.69 6.65
C GLU A 87 -3.73 9.49 7.39
N LYS A 88 -3.29 8.27 7.05
CA LYS A 88 -3.63 7.04 7.77
C LYS A 88 -3.17 7.07 9.24
N HIS A 89 -1.91 7.43 9.49
CA HIS A 89 -1.38 7.54 10.87
C HIS A 89 -2.10 8.62 11.67
N MET A 90 -2.39 9.77 11.06
CA MET A 90 -3.16 10.84 11.71
C MET A 90 -4.56 10.36 12.09
N LEU A 91 -5.26 9.66 11.18
CA LEU A 91 -6.58 9.10 11.49
C LEU A 91 -6.52 8.12 12.66
N ARG A 92 -5.52 7.23 12.69
CA ARG A 92 -5.30 6.28 13.78
C ARG A 92 -5.09 6.99 15.13
N GLN A 93 -4.21 7.99 15.15
CA GLN A 93 -3.95 8.80 16.34
C GLN A 93 -5.20 9.57 16.79
N GLU A 94 -5.98 10.10 15.84
CA GLU A 94 -7.20 10.85 16.13
C GLU A 94 -8.33 9.99 16.70
N LEU A 95 -8.44 8.72 16.29
CA LEU A 95 -9.36 7.77 16.90
C LEU A 95 -8.95 7.41 18.33
N GLU A 96 -7.64 7.29 18.58
CA GLU A 96 -7.10 7.00 19.91
C GLU A 96 -7.30 8.17 20.88
N THR A 97 -7.02 9.40 20.45
CA THR A 97 -7.17 10.60 21.28
C THR A 97 -8.47 11.35 21.00
N PHE A 98 -9.50 10.65 20.51
CA PHE A 98 -10.76 11.28 20.11
C PHE A 98 -11.43 11.93 21.32
N ASP A 99 -11.88 13.18 21.19
CA ASP A 99 -12.56 13.90 22.26
C ASP A 99 -13.64 14.78 21.63
N LEU A 100 -14.91 14.45 21.92
CA LEU A 100 -16.07 15.14 21.34
C LEU A 100 -16.10 16.64 21.70
N SER A 101 -15.51 17.04 22.83
CA SER A 101 -15.45 18.45 23.24
C SER A 101 -14.47 19.28 22.42
N LYS A 102 -13.43 18.64 21.86
CA LYS A 102 -12.34 19.29 21.12
C LYS A 102 -12.59 19.35 19.61
N VAL A 103 -13.53 18.55 19.10
CA VAL A 103 -13.85 18.54 17.67
C VAL A 103 -14.76 19.71 17.30
N SER A 104 -14.51 20.31 16.14
CA SER A 104 -15.30 21.41 15.59
C SER A 104 -16.02 20.98 14.30
N CYS A 105 -17.19 21.55 14.06
CA CYS A 105 -17.89 21.45 12.78
C CYS A 105 -17.77 22.77 12.01
N ALA A 106 -17.84 22.69 10.68
CA ALA A 106 -17.86 23.89 9.84
C ALA A 106 -19.12 24.75 10.06
N LYS A 107 -20.26 24.10 10.35
CA LYS A 107 -21.54 24.75 10.64
C LYS A 107 -22.00 24.36 12.04
N GLU A 108 -22.39 25.36 12.83
CA GLU A 108 -22.90 25.13 14.19
C GLU A 108 -24.22 24.33 14.18
N PHE A 109 -25.00 24.46 13.12
CA PHE A 109 -26.20 23.64 12.90
C PHE A 109 -25.88 22.14 12.85
N ASP A 110 -24.90 21.75 12.03
CA ASP A 110 -24.47 20.35 11.90
C ASP A 110 -23.95 19.82 13.24
N ARG A 111 -23.24 20.67 14.02
CA ARG A 111 -22.78 20.32 15.36
C ARG A 111 -23.95 20.00 16.29
N LYS A 112 -24.93 20.89 16.40
CA LYS A 112 -26.11 20.69 17.26
C LYS A 112 -26.91 19.46 16.85
N PHE A 113 -27.08 19.25 15.54
CA PHE A 113 -27.75 18.08 15.00
C PHE A 113 -27.02 16.78 15.37
N ILE A 114 -25.71 16.71 15.15
CA ILE A 114 -24.90 15.54 15.50
C ILE A 114 -24.90 15.28 17.01
N LEU A 115 -24.75 16.32 17.85
CA LEU A 115 -24.76 16.16 19.31
C LEU A 115 -26.10 15.62 19.81
N ALA A 116 -27.23 16.13 19.30
CA ALA A 116 -28.55 15.61 19.63
C ALA A 116 -28.74 14.15 19.18
N ALA A 117 -28.21 13.78 18.01
CA ALA A 117 -28.24 12.39 17.53
C ALA A 117 -27.34 11.48 18.38
N ILE A 118 -26.17 11.96 18.79
CA ILE A 118 -25.24 11.26 19.69
C ILE A 118 -25.93 10.96 21.02
N GLU A 119 -26.53 11.96 21.66
CA GLU A 119 -27.26 11.78 22.93
C GLU A 119 -28.41 10.79 22.76
N LYS A 120 -29.15 10.87 21.65
CA LYS A 120 -30.25 9.94 21.36
C LYS A 120 -29.80 8.49 21.17
N TRP A 121 -28.67 8.25 20.50
CA TRP A 121 -28.25 6.90 20.07
C TRP A 121 -27.26 6.23 21.04
N TYR A 122 -26.47 7.03 21.75
CA TYR A 122 -25.43 6.58 22.67
C TYR A 122 -25.72 6.94 24.13
N GLY A 123 -26.78 7.70 24.40
CA GLY A 123 -27.20 8.10 25.73
C GLY A 123 -26.48 9.34 26.26
N SER A 124 -25.18 9.48 25.97
CA SER A 124 -24.42 10.68 26.30
C SER A 124 -23.24 10.92 25.35
N GLN A 125 -22.67 12.11 25.43
CA GLN A 125 -21.48 12.53 24.69
C GLN A 125 -20.22 11.76 25.13
N GLU A 126 -20.14 11.42 26.41
CA GLU A 126 -19.07 10.61 26.99
C GLU A 126 -19.16 9.17 26.49
N ALA A 127 -20.35 8.57 26.49
CA ALA A 127 -20.58 7.20 25.99
C ALA A 127 -20.21 7.08 24.50
N PHE A 128 -20.51 8.11 23.70
CA PHE A 128 -20.06 8.16 22.32
C PHE A 128 -18.53 8.26 22.19
N THR A 129 -17.90 9.10 23.01
CA THR A 129 -16.44 9.24 23.01
C THR A 129 -15.76 7.91 23.37
N GLU A 130 -16.26 7.24 24.41
CA GLU A 130 -15.80 5.91 24.83
C GLU A 130 -15.98 4.88 23.71
N PHE A 131 -17.16 4.82 23.08
CA PHE A 131 -17.44 3.94 21.94
C PHE A 131 -16.44 4.17 20.79
N VAL A 132 -16.13 5.43 20.45
CA VAL A 132 -15.19 5.76 19.38
C VAL A 132 -13.77 5.30 19.73
N GLN A 133 -13.31 5.59 20.95
CA GLN A 133 -11.95 5.24 21.40
C GLN A 133 -11.73 3.73 21.59
N THR A 134 -12.80 2.99 21.88
CA THR A 134 -12.74 1.54 22.17
C THR A 134 -13.23 0.73 20.97
N GLU A 135 -14.54 0.49 20.88
CA GLU A 135 -15.16 -0.42 19.92
C GLU A 135 -14.87 -0.03 18.46
N LEU A 136 -15.08 1.24 18.11
CA LEU A 136 -14.86 1.69 16.73
C LEU A 136 -13.37 1.59 16.38
N ARG A 137 -12.49 2.07 17.26
CA ARG A 137 -11.03 1.96 17.06
C ARG A 137 -10.61 0.50 16.88
N GLN A 138 -11.00 -0.41 17.76
CA GLN A 138 -10.63 -1.83 17.67
C GLN A 138 -11.04 -2.47 16.33
N GLN A 139 -12.16 -2.04 15.75
CA GLN A 139 -12.61 -2.54 14.45
C GLN A 139 -11.87 -1.91 13.27
N LEU A 140 -11.55 -0.61 13.35
CA LEU A 140 -10.84 0.09 12.28
C LEU A 140 -9.33 -0.18 12.32
N GLU A 141 -8.79 -0.48 13.49
CA GLU A 141 -7.37 -0.64 13.74
C GLU A 141 -6.73 -1.71 12.84
N PRO A 142 -7.25 -2.94 12.65
CA PRO A 142 -6.69 -3.91 11.71
C PRO A 142 -6.69 -3.41 10.25
N LEU A 143 -7.74 -2.66 9.87
CA LEU A 143 -7.88 -2.09 8.53
C LEU A 143 -6.85 -0.99 8.29
N LEU A 144 -6.61 -0.15 9.30
CA LEU A 144 -5.62 0.91 9.28
C LEU A 144 -4.20 0.36 9.48
N ALA A 145 -4.00 -0.71 10.25
CA ALA A 145 -2.69 -1.31 10.48
C ALA A 145 -2.17 -2.03 9.24
N THR A 146 -3.05 -2.48 8.34
CA THR A 146 -2.67 -3.06 7.06
C THR A 146 -1.93 -2.00 6.24
N SER A 147 -0.60 -2.12 6.18
CA SER A 147 0.30 -1.24 5.40
C SER A 147 0.52 -1.74 3.97
N ARG A 148 -0.04 -2.90 3.65
CA ARG A 148 0.21 -3.59 2.40
C ARG A 148 -0.57 -2.97 1.27
N PHE A 149 0.11 -2.75 0.15
CA PHE A 149 -0.57 -2.59 -1.14
C PHE A 149 -1.50 -3.80 -1.34
N PRO A 150 -2.77 -3.57 -1.69
CA PRO A 150 -3.66 -4.66 -2.08
C PRO A 150 -2.99 -5.51 -3.16
N THR A 151 -2.95 -6.83 -2.97
CA THR A 151 -2.34 -7.78 -3.92
C THR A 151 -2.82 -7.58 -5.37
N PRO A 152 -4.12 -7.31 -5.65
CA PRO A 152 -4.56 -7.04 -7.02
C PRO A 152 -3.86 -5.86 -7.67
N TYR A 153 -3.52 -4.81 -6.90
CA TYR A 153 -2.79 -3.66 -7.42
C TYR A 153 -1.32 -3.97 -7.67
N LEU A 154 -0.69 -4.81 -6.82
CA LEU A 154 0.66 -5.29 -7.07
C LEU A 154 0.72 -6.07 -8.39
N LEU A 155 -0.21 -7.00 -8.61
CA LEU A 155 -0.32 -7.76 -9.87
C LEU A 155 -0.45 -6.83 -11.08
N LEU A 156 -1.21 -5.75 -10.97
CA LEU A 156 -1.34 -4.78 -12.06
C LEU A 156 -0.02 -4.06 -12.34
N VAL A 157 0.72 -3.61 -11.31
CA VAL A 157 2.06 -3.02 -11.48
C VAL A 157 3.00 -4.00 -12.19
N PHE A 158 3.02 -5.27 -11.74
CA PHE A 158 3.83 -6.31 -12.36
C PHE A 158 3.45 -6.57 -13.81
N ALA A 159 2.16 -6.54 -14.15
CA ALA A 159 1.71 -6.79 -15.52
C ALA A 159 2.41 -5.86 -16.52
N SER A 160 2.60 -4.58 -16.18
CA SER A 160 3.30 -3.63 -17.07
C SER A 160 4.77 -4.00 -17.31
N LEU A 161 5.47 -4.49 -16.29
CA LEU A 161 6.87 -4.89 -16.37
C LEU A 161 7.03 -6.22 -17.11
N ILE A 162 6.22 -7.21 -16.72
CA ILE A 162 6.22 -8.54 -17.33
C ILE A 162 5.88 -8.44 -18.81
N THR A 163 4.97 -7.54 -19.22
CA THR A 163 4.63 -7.35 -20.63
C THR A 163 5.87 -6.97 -21.45
N ALA A 164 6.70 -6.03 -20.98
CA ALA A 164 7.91 -5.64 -21.70
C ALA A 164 8.87 -6.83 -21.87
N SER A 165 9.11 -7.60 -20.82
CA SER A 165 10.00 -8.76 -20.89
C SER A 165 9.43 -9.93 -21.70
N LEU A 166 8.11 -10.12 -21.70
CA LEU A 166 7.44 -11.10 -22.57
C LEU A 166 7.58 -10.74 -24.04
N GLU A 167 7.51 -9.44 -24.40
CA GLU A 167 7.78 -9.00 -25.77
C GLU A 167 9.21 -9.35 -26.20
N PHE A 168 10.21 -9.17 -25.34
CA PHE A 168 11.58 -9.61 -25.63
C PHE A 168 11.70 -11.13 -25.77
N PHE A 169 11.05 -11.87 -24.88
CA PHE A 169 11.02 -13.33 -24.96
C PHE A 169 10.42 -13.80 -26.29
N LEU A 170 9.29 -13.21 -26.70
CA LEU A 170 8.64 -13.49 -27.97
C LEU A 170 9.53 -13.12 -29.16
N ALA A 171 10.21 -11.98 -29.11
CA ALA A 171 11.16 -11.56 -30.14
C ALA A 171 12.33 -12.55 -30.28
N LEU A 172 12.93 -12.98 -29.16
CA LEU A 172 13.99 -14.00 -29.16
C LEU A 172 13.50 -15.33 -29.74
N TRP A 173 12.30 -15.76 -29.35
CA TRP A 173 11.72 -16.99 -29.86
C TRP A 173 11.47 -16.91 -31.37
N LYS A 174 10.83 -15.83 -31.84
CA LYS A 174 10.60 -15.61 -33.27
C LYS A 174 11.88 -15.43 -34.08
N GLY A 175 12.94 -14.91 -33.45
CA GLY A 175 14.28 -14.83 -34.02
C GLY A 175 15.02 -16.16 -34.12
N GLY A 176 14.44 -17.27 -33.64
CA GLY A 176 15.05 -18.60 -33.69
C GLY A 176 16.14 -18.81 -32.64
N ALA A 177 16.09 -18.09 -31.52
CA ALA A 177 17.03 -18.29 -30.42
C ALA A 177 17.01 -19.75 -29.93
N PRO A 178 18.17 -20.34 -29.56
CA PRO A 178 18.22 -21.69 -29.00
C PRO A 178 17.34 -21.82 -27.76
N PRO A 179 16.67 -22.98 -27.53
CA PRO A 179 15.79 -23.17 -26.36
C PRO A 179 16.47 -22.89 -25.03
N ALA A 180 17.75 -23.25 -24.88
CA ALA A 180 18.53 -22.95 -23.68
C ALA A 180 18.63 -21.44 -23.40
N CYS A 181 18.74 -20.61 -24.44
CA CYS A 181 18.76 -19.16 -24.31
C CYS A 181 17.39 -18.62 -23.87
N LEU A 182 16.30 -19.15 -24.43
CA LEU A 182 14.94 -18.77 -24.03
C LEU A 182 14.66 -19.10 -22.56
N VAL A 183 15.01 -20.31 -22.11
CA VAL A 183 14.85 -20.71 -20.71
C VAL A 183 15.74 -19.86 -19.81
N SER A 184 16.99 -19.62 -20.19
CA SER A 184 17.91 -18.76 -19.44
C SER A 184 17.36 -17.34 -19.27
N PHE A 185 16.80 -16.75 -20.34
CA PHE A 185 16.14 -15.44 -20.29
C PHE A 185 14.90 -15.48 -19.37
N ALA A 186 14.04 -16.49 -19.51
CA ALA A 186 12.85 -16.61 -18.69
C ALA A 186 13.17 -16.74 -17.20
N VAL A 187 14.18 -17.53 -16.84
CA VAL A 187 14.58 -17.70 -15.45
C VAL A 187 15.31 -16.45 -14.92
N GLY A 188 16.28 -15.93 -15.67
CA GLY A 188 17.12 -14.82 -15.20
C GLY A 188 16.39 -13.47 -15.18
N ILE A 189 15.67 -13.12 -16.25
CA ILE A 189 14.99 -11.82 -16.40
C ILE A 189 13.55 -11.89 -15.91
N LEU A 190 12.69 -12.72 -16.53
CA LEU A 190 11.26 -12.73 -16.18
C LEU A 190 11.04 -13.14 -14.71
N VAL A 191 11.62 -14.25 -14.29
CA VAL A 191 11.43 -14.74 -12.91
C VAL A 191 12.33 -14.00 -11.93
N GLY A 192 13.64 -13.94 -12.21
CA GLY A 192 14.62 -13.32 -11.31
C GLY A 192 14.43 -11.81 -11.14
N VAL A 193 14.46 -11.04 -12.23
CA VAL A 193 14.35 -9.58 -12.19
C VAL A 193 12.90 -9.13 -11.99
N ASP A 194 11.98 -9.48 -12.89
CA ASP A 194 10.66 -8.84 -12.92
C ASP A 194 9.75 -9.29 -11.77
N ILE A 195 9.76 -10.57 -11.44
CA ILE A 195 8.91 -11.11 -10.37
C ILE A 195 9.59 -10.94 -9.01
N PHE A 196 10.77 -11.54 -8.82
CA PHE A 196 11.37 -11.59 -7.48
C PHE A 196 12.05 -10.27 -7.08
N LEU A 197 13.00 -9.76 -7.86
CA LEU A 197 13.74 -8.55 -7.48
C LEU A 197 12.83 -7.32 -7.44
N VAL A 198 12.09 -7.03 -8.52
CA VAL A 198 11.21 -5.85 -8.55
C VAL A 198 10.09 -6.00 -7.52
N GLY A 199 9.57 -7.20 -7.31
CA GLY A 199 8.58 -7.43 -6.26
C GLY A 199 9.10 -7.14 -4.86
N ALA A 200 10.31 -7.61 -4.56
CA ALA A 200 11.01 -7.30 -3.33
C ALA A 200 11.18 -5.78 -3.16
N LEU A 201 11.58 -5.07 -4.23
CA LEU A 201 11.77 -3.62 -4.20
C LEU A 201 10.47 -2.83 -4.03
N ILE A 202 9.35 -3.27 -4.63
CA ILE A 202 8.04 -2.61 -4.45
C ILE A 202 7.55 -2.77 -3.01
N VAL A 203 7.71 -3.95 -2.41
CA VAL A 203 7.36 -4.19 -1.01
C VAL A 203 8.23 -3.34 -0.09
N LEU A 204 9.55 -3.34 -0.30
CA LEU A 204 10.49 -2.50 0.46
C LEU A 204 10.16 -1.01 0.30
N PHE A 205 9.86 -0.56 -0.92
CA PHE A 205 9.46 0.81 -1.22
C PHE A 205 8.22 1.23 -0.43
N SER A 206 7.16 0.41 -0.45
CA SER A 206 5.95 0.67 0.33
C SER A 206 6.24 0.72 1.82
N HIS A 207 7.00 -0.26 2.32
CA HIS A 207 7.39 -0.36 3.72
C HIS A 207 8.14 0.89 4.20
N LEU A 208 9.15 1.33 3.44
CA LEU A 208 9.93 2.51 3.77
C LEU A 208 9.08 3.79 3.66
N CYS A 209 8.16 3.87 2.71
CA CYS A 209 7.22 5.00 2.62
C CYS A 209 6.34 5.10 3.88
N ASP A 210 5.79 3.99 4.37
CA ASP A 210 4.97 3.96 5.59
C ASP A 210 5.81 4.34 6.82
N ARG A 211 6.96 3.69 7.01
CA ARG A 211 7.88 3.97 8.13
C ARG A 211 8.34 5.43 8.19
N LEU A 212 8.59 6.05 7.04
CA LEU A 212 9.07 7.42 6.96
C LEU A 212 7.93 8.45 6.86
N ALA A 213 6.66 8.03 6.74
CA ALA A 213 5.54 8.95 6.62
C ALA A 213 5.31 9.87 7.86
N PRO A 214 5.46 9.39 9.11
CA PRO A 214 5.29 10.22 10.30
C PRO A 214 6.33 11.35 10.42
N GLN A 215 7.55 11.12 9.93
CA GLN A 215 8.64 12.09 10.03
C GLN A 215 8.43 13.22 9.01
N ARG A 216 8.20 14.44 9.51
CA ARG A 216 8.17 15.66 8.69
C ARG A 216 9.44 16.46 8.88
N PHE A 217 10.20 16.63 7.80
CA PHE A 217 11.34 17.54 7.76
C PHE A 217 11.02 18.86 7.02
N GLY A 218 9.74 19.25 6.97
CA GLY A 218 9.29 20.47 6.30
C GLY A 218 9.69 20.51 4.83
N ARG A 219 10.55 21.45 4.44
CA ARG A 219 11.06 21.58 3.05
C ARG A 219 11.99 20.44 2.64
N LEU A 220 12.59 19.73 3.59
CA LEU A 220 13.51 18.60 3.32
C LEU A 220 12.78 17.27 3.08
N ASP A 221 11.44 17.25 3.07
CA ASP A 221 10.66 16.01 2.80
C ASP A 221 10.95 15.46 1.38
N HIS A 222 11.25 16.35 0.43
CA HIS A 222 11.70 15.98 -0.92
C HIS A 222 13.10 15.36 -0.92
N LEU A 223 14.02 15.89 -0.11
CA LEU A 223 15.37 15.34 0.03
C LEU A 223 15.31 13.93 0.66
N GLN A 224 14.49 13.73 1.67
CA GLN A 224 14.26 12.41 2.27
C GLN A 224 13.75 11.40 1.24
N THR A 225 12.84 11.84 0.35
CA THR A 225 12.33 10.98 -0.72
C THR A 225 13.41 10.66 -1.76
N ALA A 226 14.25 11.64 -2.12
CA ALA A 226 15.38 11.40 -3.02
C ALA A 226 16.40 10.41 -2.41
N VAL A 227 16.73 10.58 -1.12
CA VAL A 227 17.61 9.68 -0.37
C VAL A 227 17.01 8.27 -0.27
N LEU A 228 15.69 8.15 -0.16
CA LEU A 228 14.99 6.86 -0.20
C LEU A 228 15.07 6.19 -1.57
N MET A 229 14.87 6.95 -2.65
CA MET A 229 14.80 6.42 -4.01
C MET A 229 16.17 6.03 -4.57
N LEU A 230 17.24 6.71 -4.15
CA LEU A 230 18.60 6.43 -4.61
C LEU A 230 19.03 4.97 -4.38
N PRO A 231 19.00 4.39 -3.17
CA PRO A 231 19.40 3.00 -2.94
C PRO A 231 18.50 2.02 -3.68
N LEU A 232 17.18 2.26 -3.75
CA LEU A 232 16.27 1.40 -4.52
C LEU A 232 16.65 1.35 -6.01
N THR A 233 17.00 2.51 -6.57
CA THR A 233 17.44 2.63 -7.97
C THR A 233 18.78 1.93 -8.19
N VAL A 234 19.73 2.08 -7.28
CA VAL A 234 21.03 1.42 -7.36
C VAL A 234 20.88 -0.10 -7.29
N VAL A 235 20.09 -0.62 -6.34
CA VAL A 235 19.84 -2.06 -6.20
C VAL A 235 19.14 -2.60 -7.45
N PHE A 236 18.15 -1.88 -7.99
CA PHE A 236 17.51 -2.25 -9.24
C PHE A 236 18.49 -2.30 -10.42
N GLY A 237 19.32 -1.25 -10.59
CA GLY A 237 20.30 -1.19 -11.67
C GLY A 237 21.36 -2.30 -11.60
N ILE A 238 21.88 -2.58 -10.39
CA ILE A 238 22.81 -3.68 -10.15
C ILE A 238 22.13 -5.02 -10.47
N GLY A 239 20.95 -5.26 -9.91
CA GLY A 239 20.23 -6.52 -10.12
C GLY A 239 19.83 -6.75 -11.58
N SER A 240 19.41 -5.71 -12.31
CA SER A 240 19.12 -5.78 -13.75
C SER A 240 20.37 -6.11 -14.57
N SER A 241 21.51 -5.50 -14.20
CA SER A 241 22.80 -5.78 -14.85
C SER A 241 23.27 -7.21 -14.57
N MET A 242 23.19 -7.66 -13.32
CA MET A 242 23.51 -9.03 -12.92
C MET A 242 22.60 -10.06 -13.58
N GLY A 243 21.31 -9.79 -13.67
CA GLY A 243 20.36 -10.64 -14.40
C GLY A 243 20.73 -10.75 -15.87
N THR A 244 21.18 -9.65 -16.50
CA THR A 244 21.68 -9.66 -17.88
C THR A 244 22.91 -10.54 -18.04
N VAL A 245 23.91 -10.37 -17.17
CA VAL A 245 25.13 -11.18 -17.18
C VAL A 245 24.80 -12.65 -16.95
N ALA A 246 23.94 -12.95 -15.98
CA ALA A 246 23.54 -14.30 -15.61
C ALA A 246 22.91 -15.04 -16.79
N TYR A 247 21.91 -14.45 -17.46
CA TYR A 247 21.25 -15.14 -18.57
C TYR A 247 22.17 -15.33 -19.79
N SER A 248 23.12 -14.41 -20.00
CA SER A 248 24.06 -14.45 -21.12
C SER A 248 25.21 -15.46 -20.91
N SER A 249 25.46 -15.85 -19.67
CA SER A 249 26.58 -16.72 -19.29
C SER A 249 26.21 -18.20 -19.39
N SER A 250 25.25 -18.66 -18.57
CA SER A 250 24.72 -20.02 -18.66
C SER A 250 23.37 -20.14 -17.96
N LEU A 251 22.66 -21.24 -18.23
CA LEU A 251 21.38 -21.54 -17.58
C LEU A 251 21.51 -21.63 -16.05
N GLU A 252 22.60 -22.22 -15.56
CA GLU A 252 22.88 -22.37 -14.12
C GLU A 252 23.00 -21.01 -13.42
N HIS A 253 23.68 -20.05 -14.04
CA HIS A 253 23.80 -18.69 -13.51
C HIS A 253 22.44 -18.00 -13.43
N GLY A 254 21.57 -18.22 -14.43
CA GLY A 254 20.17 -17.75 -14.41
C GLY A 254 19.40 -18.27 -13.19
N PHE A 255 19.48 -19.57 -12.90
CA PHE A 255 18.83 -20.18 -11.73
C PHE A 255 19.42 -19.69 -10.41
N LEU A 256 20.74 -19.61 -10.29
CA LEU A 256 21.41 -19.10 -9.08
C LEU A 256 21.00 -17.65 -8.79
N PHE A 257 20.94 -16.81 -9.83
CA PHE A 257 20.49 -15.44 -9.71
C PHE A 257 19.01 -15.36 -9.27
N ALA A 258 18.12 -16.12 -9.92
CA ALA A 258 16.70 -16.14 -9.55
C ALA A 258 16.48 -16.62 -8.11
N LEU A 259 17.23 -17.63 -7.65
CA LEU A 259 17.20 -18.10 -6.27
C LEU A 259 17.65 -17.00 -5.30
N ALA A 260 18.73 -16.28 -5.60
CA ALA A 260 19.19 -15.16 -4.77
C ALA A 260 18.13 -14.06 -4.67
N CYS A 261 17.47 -13.71 -5.78
CA CYS A 261 16.37 -12.74 -5.79
C CYS A 261 15.15 -13.25 -5.00
N LEU A 262 14.81 -14.53 -5.09
CA LEU A 262 13.74 -15.14 -4.29
C LEU A 262 14.04 -15.03 -2.79
N LEU A 263 15.25 -15.40 -2.36
CA LEU A 263 15.67 -15.31 -0.97
C LEU A 263 15.61 -13.86 -0.45
N LEU A 264 16.05 -12.89 -1.27
CA LEU A 264 15.91 -11.47 -0.96
C LEU A 264 14.42 -11.08 -0.82
N GLY A 265 13.57 -11.50 -1.75
CA GLY A 265 12.13 -11.25 -1.69
C GLY A 265 11.47 -11.82 -0.44
N CYS A 266 11.79 -13.08 -0.09
CA CYS A 266 11.32 -13.71 1.15
C CYS A 266 11.80 -12.96 2.39
N PHE A 267 13.05 -12.50 2.42
CA PHE A 267 13.58 -11.71 3.54
C PHE A 267 12.86 -10.38 3.71
N ILE A 268 12.65 -9.63 2.61
CA ILE A 268 11.91 -8.35 2.65
C ILE A 268 10.46 -8.57 3.06
N TRP A 269 9.81 -9.62 2.55
CA TRP A 269 8.45 -9.98 2.93
C TRP A 269 8.34 -10.32 4.42
N TRP A 270 9.32 -11.06 4.94
CA TRP A 270 9.40 -11.37 6.37
C TRP A 270 9.58 -10.10 7.23
N LEU A 271 10.46 -9.17 6.82
CA LEU A 271 10.63 -7.88 7.50
C LEU A 271 9.32 -7.08 7.56
N ASP A 272 8.56 -7.03 6.46
CA ASP A 272 7.26 -6.36 6.42
C ASP A 272 6.22 -7.03 7.34
N GLY A 273 6.18 -8.36 7.35
CA GLY A 273 5.30 -9.14 8.23
C GLY A 273 5.64 -9.00 9.72
N ALA A 274 6.93 -9.03 10.07
CA ALA A 274 7.39 -8.85 11.45
C ALA A 274 7.03 -7.45 11.99
N ALA A 275 7.14 -6.42 11.15
CA ALA A 275 6.74 -5.07 11.51
C ALA A 275 5.23 -4.95 11.80
N SER A 276 4.40 -5.69 11.06
CA SER A 276 2.94 -5.70 11.25
C SER A 276 2.53 -6.46 12.50
N SER A 277 3.23 -7.56 12.82
CA SER A 277 2.89 -8.44 13.95
C SER A 277 3.18 -7.81 15.31
N CYS A 278 4.23 -6.99 15.41
CA CYS A 278 4.63 -6.34 16.67
C CYS A 278 3.56 -5.39 17.24
N VAL A 279 2.66 -4.88 16.39
CA VAL A 279 1.60 -3.94 16.80
C VAL A 279 0.43 -4.66 17.50
N CYS A 280 0.21 -5.95 17.24
CA CYS A 280 -0.90 -6.69 17.86
C CYS A 280 -0.56 -7.19 19.28
N CYS A 281 0.71 -7.42 19.60
CA CYS A 281 1.10 -8.00 20.90
C CYS A 281 1.07 -7.00 22.07
N SER A 282 0.87 -5.71 21.82
CA SER A 282 0.86 -4.69 22.87
C SER A 282 -0.53 -4.41 23.46
N GLN A 283 -1.59 -5.05 22.97
CA GLN A 283 -2.86 -5.01 23.68
C GLN A 283 -2.86 -6.10 24.77
N PRO A 284 -2.90 -5.73 26.07
CA PRO A 284 -3.13 -6.71 27.11
C PRO A 284 -4.43 -7.43 26.79
N SER A 285 -4.36 -8.75 26.67
CA SER A 285 -5.56 -9.57 26.56
C SER A 285 -6.45 -9.16 27.74
N PRO A 286 -7.68 -8.69 27.52
CA PRO A 286 -8.58 -8.45 28.62
C PRO A 286 -8.89 -9.83 29.21
N GLU A 287 -8.13 -10.22 30.23
CA GLU A 287 -8.54 -11.18 31.25
C GLU A 287 -9.71 -10.56 32.04
N HIS A 288 -10.78 -10.24 31.33
CA HIS A 288 -12.08 -10.08 31.93
C HIS A 288 -12.93 -11.23 31.42
N GLU A 289 -13.02 -12.21 32.29
CA GLU A 289 -14.09 -13.17 32.47
C GLU A 289 -15.46 -12.46 32.35
N VAL A 290 -15.87 -12.17 31.11
CA VAL A 290 -17.24 -11.77 30.82
C VAL A 290 -18.07 -13.04 30.97
N ALA A 291 -18.69 -13.18 32.14
CA ALA A 291 -19.72 -14.16 32.39
C ALA A 291 -20.71 -14.20 31.19
N PRO A 292 -21.17 -15.37 30.76
CA PRO A 292 -22.01 -15.52 29.57
C PRO A 292 -23.37 -14.83 29.79
N SER A 293 -23.43 -13.54 29.50
CA SER A 293 -24.68 -12.81 29.34
C SER A 293 -25.21 -13.14 27.96
N HIS A 294 -26.33 -13.86 27.95
CA HIS A 294 -27.21 -14.16 26.82
C HIS A 294 -26.82 -13.48 25.49
N GLN A 295 -26.17 -14.24 24.59
CA GLN A 295 -26.20 -13.96 23.17
C GLN A 295 -27.67 -14.04 22.71
N THR A 296 -28.36 -12.91 22.75
CA THR A 296 -29.60 -12.73 22.00
C THR A 296 -29.24 -12.83 20.53
N ALA A 297 -29.66 -13.92 19.90
CA ALA A 297 -29.60 -14.09 18.45
C ALA A 297 -30.07 -12.79 17.80
N CYS A 298 -29.29 -12.28 16.85
CA CYS A 298 -29.63 -11.12 16.01
C CYS A 298 -30.99 -11.39 15.36
N SER A 299 -32.05 -11.01 16.06
CA SER A 299 -33.40 -11.08 15.55
C SER A 299 -33.52 -9.96 14.51
N PRO A 300 -34.08 -10.23 13.33
CA PRO A 300 -34.25 -9.22 12.31
C PRO A 300 -34.98 -8.01 12.90
N ILE A 301 -34.41 -6.83 12.68
CA ILE A 301 -35.03 -5.56 13.08
C ILE A 301 -36.42 -5.53 12.45
N PRO A 302 -37.51 -5.36 13.23
CA PRO A 302 -38.85 -5.28 12.66
C PRO A 302 -38.92 -4.11 11.69
N GLU A 303 -39.38 -4.41 10.49
CA GLU A 303 -39.59 -3.45 9.40
C GLU A 303 -40.47 -2.32 9.92
N VAL A 304 -39.93 -1.10 9.99
CA VAL A 304 -40.71 0.09 10.35
C VAL A 304 -41.61 0.38 9.17
N THR A 305 -42.84 -0.10 9.23
CA THR A 305 -43.92 0.33 8.33
C THR A 305 -44.19 1.81 8.61
N GLU A 306 -43.67 2.69 7.74
CA GLU A 306 -44.09 4.07 7.64
C GLU A 306 -45.59 4.10 7.32
N ASN A 307 -46.41 4.45 8.32
CA ASN A 307 -47.78 4.85 8.06
C ASN A 307 -47.76 6.29 7.51
N PRO A 308 -48.49 6.55 6.41
CA PRO A 308 -48.51 7.85 5.72
C PRO A 308 -49.16 8.98 6.55
#